data_AF-A0A2H0TJM6-F1
#
_entry.id   AF-A0A2H0TJM6-F1
#
_cell.length_a   1.000
_cell.length_b   1.000
_cell.length_c   1.000
_cell.angle_alpha   90.00
_cell.angle_beta   90.00
_cell.angle_gamma   90.00
#
_symmetry.space_group_name_H-M   'P 1'
#
loop_
_entity.id
_entity.type
_entity.pdbx_description
1 polymer ?
#
loop_
_entity_poly.entity_id
_entity_poly.type
_entity_poly.pdbx_seq_one_letter_code
_entity_poly.pdbx_strand_id
1 'polypeptide(L)' 'MNNWPNKKEAEEILDEWVKNGSLKKHAYAVQAAMEAYAKKLGEDPEKWGIVGLLHDFDYERYP' A
#
# COMPACT_ATOMS: atom_id res chain seq x y z
N MET A 1 6.54 -9.60 -18.67
CA MET A 1 6.76 -8.20 -18.24
C MET A 1 6.29 -8.13 -16.79
N ASN A 2 7.19 -7.87 -15.85
CA ASN A 2 6.80 -7.63 -14.46
C ASN A 2 6.27 -6.20 -14.37
N ASN A 3 4.96 -6.02 -14.53
CA ASN A 3 4.28 -4.73 -14.29
C ASN A 3 3.99 -4.58 -12.79
N TRP A 4 5.03 -4.54 -11.97
CA TRP A 4 4.89 -4.20 -10.57
C TRP A 4 4.94 -2.67 -10.43
N PRO A 5 3.97 -2.02 -9.77
CA PRO A 5 3.98 -0.57 -9.62
C PRO A 5 5.16 -0.14 -8.74
N ASN A 6 5.71 1.03 -8.99
CA ASN A 6 6.59 1.68 -8.01
C ASN A 6 5.75 2.39 -6.93
N LYS A 7 6.41 2.86 -5.86
CA LYS A 7 5.72 3.52 -4.75
C LYS A 7 4.85 4.70 -5.18
N LYS A 8 5.31 5.52 -6.12
CA LYS A 8 4.55 6.68 -6.59
C LYS A 8 3.29 6.27 -7.34
N GLU A 9 3.39 5.29 -8.22
CA GLU A 9 2.23 4.75 -8.94
C GLU A 9 1.20 4.15 -7.96
N ALA A 10 1.66 3.50 -6.89
CA ALA A 10 0.80 3.00 -5.83
C ALA A 10 0.11 4.13 -5.03
N GLU A 11 0.82 5.21 -4.71
CA GLU A 11 0.24 6.40 -4.07
C GLU A 11 -0.83 7.06 -4.96
N GLU A 12 -0.59 7.14 -6.27
CA GLU A 12 -1.57 7.67 -7.24
C GLU A 12 -2.83 6.80 -7.29
N ILE A 13 -2.70 5.46 -7.27
CA ILE A 13 -3.85 4.54 -7.21
C ILE A 13 -4.63 4.74 -5.90
N LEU A 14 -3.94 4.79 -4.76
CA LEU A 14 -4.61 5.00 -3.47
C LEU A 14 -5.36 6.34 -3.44
N ASP A 15 -4.74 7.41 -3.95
CA ASP A 15 -5.35 8.74 -4.01
C ASP A 15 -6.54 8.81 -4.94
N GLU A 16 -6.54 8.03 -6.03
CA GLU A 16 -7.67 7.90 -6.93
C GLU A 16 -8.84 7.19 -6.25
N TRP A 17 -8.58 6.05 -5.61
CA TRP A 17 -9.62 5.14 -5.13
C TRP A 17 -10.20 5.49 -3.76
N VAL A 18 -9.35 5.96 -2.85
CA VAL A 18 -9.71 6.29 -1.47
C VAL A 18 -9.75 7.81 -1.33
N LYS A 19 -10.89 8.37 -0.92
CA LYS A 19 -11.03 9.82 -0.64
C LYS A 19 -11.08 10.10 0.84
N ASN A 20 -11.45 9.12 1.66
CA ASN A 20 -11.46 9.24 3.10
C ASN A 20 -10.02 9.31 3.67
N GLY A 21 -9.66 10.45 4.27
CA GLY A 21 -8.33 10.64 4.85
C GLY A 21 -7.97 9.68 6.00
N SER A 22 -8.96 9.14 6.71
CA SER A 22 -8.71 8.14 7.76
C SER A 22 -8.32 6.78 7.16
N LEU A 23 -8.95 6.39 6.04
CA LEU A 23 -8.61 5.17 5.31
C LEU A 23 -7.22 5.28 4.67
N LYS A 24 -6.85 6.44 4.11
CA LYS A 24 -5.47 6.67 3.64
C LYS A 24 -4.44 6.52 4.76
N LYS A 25 -4.69 7.13 5.92
CA LYS A 25 -3.80 6.99 7.09
C LYS A 25 -3.66 5.54 7.52
N HIS A 26 -4.74 4.78 7.47
CA HIS A 26 -4.70 3.34 7.75
C HIS A 26 -3.81 2.60 6.75
N ALA A 27 -3.99 2.82 5.44
CA ALA A 27 -3.15 2.23 4.40
C ALA A 27 -1.66 2.53 4.59
N TYR A 28 -1.29 3.79 4.90
CA TYR A 28 0.09 4.16 5.20
C TYR A 28 0.64 3.50 6.47
N ALA A 29 -0.18 3.32 7.51
CA ALA A 29 0.23 2.61 8.72
C ALA A 29 0.52 1.13 8.42
N VAL A 30 -0.30 0.51 7.56
CA VAL A 30 -0.09 -0.88 7.10
C VAL A 30 1.15 -0.98 6.22
N GLN A 31 1.37 -0.06 5.27
CA GLN A 31 2.62 0.04 4.51
C GLN A 31 3.84 0.02 5.43
N ALA A 32 3.87 0.90 6.44
CA ALA A 32 5.00 1.00 7.36
C ALA A 32 5.23 -0.29 8.16
N ALA A 33 4.15 -0.95 8.60
CA ALA A 33 4.24 -2.24 9.27
C ALA A 33 4.81 -3.32 8.34
N MET A 34 4.35 -3.38 7.10
CA MET A 34 4.79 -4.36 6.11
C MET A 34 6.25 -4.14 5.68
N GLU A 35 6.69 -2.90 5.50
CA GLU A 35 8.11 -2.57 5.28
C GLU A 35 8.99 -3.05 6.45
N ALA A 36 8.54 -2.88 7.69
CA ALA A 36 9.27 -3.32 8.87
C ALA A 36 9.35 -4.85 8.97
N TYR A 37 8.26 -5.56 8.69
CA TYR A 37 8.25 -7.02 8.66
C TYR A 37 9.09 -7.59 7.52
N ALA A 38 9.04 -6.99 6.33
CA ALA A 38 9.86 -7.41 5.20
C ALA A 38 11.36 -7.35 5.56
N LYS A 39 11.83 -6.24 6.15
CA LYS A 39 13.20 -6.12 6.65
C LYS A 39 13.54 -7.19 7.68
N LYS A 40 12.63 -7.47 8.63
CA LYS A 40 12.82 -8.48 9.67
C LYS A 40 12.90 -9.91 9.11
N LEU A 41 12.19 -10.18 8.01
CA LEU A 41 12.08 -11.50 7.40
C LEU A 41 13.04 -11.73 6.22
N GLY A 42 13.84 -10.73 5.84
CA GLY A 42 14.79 -10.84 4.72
C GLY A 42 14.15 -10.68 3.34
N GLU A 43 12.99 -10.03 3.29
CA GLU A 43 12.21 -9.78 2.08
C GLU A 43 12.39 -8.34 1.55
N ASP A 44 11.88 -8.06 0.34
CA ASP A 44 11.93 -6.72 -0.29
C ASP A 44 10.96 -5.73 0.39
N PRO A 45 11.46 -4.69 1.10
CA PRO A 45 10.60 -3.75 1.80
C PRO A 45 9.75 -2.88 0.88
N GLU A 46 10.24 -2.50 -0.30
CA GLU A 46 9.48 -1.65 -1.21
C GLU A 46 8.28 -2.43 -1.76
N LYS A 47 8.52 -3.68 -2.19
CA LYS A 47 7.47 -4.57 -2.67
C LYS A 47 6.39 -4.81 -1.62
N TRP A 48 6.77 -5.15 -0.39
CA TRP A 48 5.81 -5.40 0.69
C TRP A 48 5.13 -4.11 1.20
N GLY A 49 5.82 -2.97 1.13
CA GLY A 49 5.24 -1.67 1.41
C GLY A 49 4.11 -1.33 0.43
N ILE A 50 4.31 -1.58 -0.86
CA ILE A 50 3.27 -1.42 -1.90
C ILE A 50 2.08 -2.34 -1.65
N VAL A 51 2.31 -3.61 -1.30
CA VAL A 51 1.23 -4.53 -0.91
C VAL A 51 0.42 -3.96 0.24
N GLY A 52 1.07 -3.43 1.28
CA GLY A 52 0.39 -2.85 2.42
C GLY A 52 -0.38 -1.57 2.10
N LEU A 53 0.18 -0.73 1.23
CA LEU A 53 -0.47 0.51 0.80
C LEU A 53 -1.76 0.24 0.02
N LEU A 54 -1.78 -0.81 -0.79
CA LEU A 54 -2.90 -1.17 -1.67
C LEU A 54 -3.68 -2.40 -1.21
N HIS A 55 -3.59 -2.82 0.06
CA HIS A 55 -4.23 -4.08 0.47
C HIS A 55 -5.77 -4.04 0.34
N ASP A 56 -6.38 -2.90 0.69
CA ASP A 56 -7.85 -2.67 0.72
C ASP A 56 -8.23 -1.34 0.04
N PHE A 57 -7.56 -0.96 -1.06
CA PHE A 57 -7.79 0.34 -1.72
C PHE A 57 -9.20 0.50 -2.31
N ASP A 58 -9.92 -0.58 -2.57
CA ASP A 58 -11.26 -0.62 -3.14
C ASP A 58 -12.38 -0.59 -2.08
N TYR A 59 -12.06 -0.81 -0.81
CA TYR A 59 -13.01 -0.91 0.32
C TYR A 59 -14.01 0.26 0.40
N GLU A 60 -13.56 1.50 0.15
CA GLU A 60 -14.44 2.68 0.22
C GLU A 60 -15.57 2.63 -0.83
N ARG A 61 -15.31 2.00 -1.98
CA ARG A 61 -16.28 1.88 -3.09
C ARG A 61 -17.03 0.55 -3.06
N TYR A 62 -16.38 -0.50 -2.58
CA TYR A 62 -16.86 -1.89 -2.59
C TYR A 62 -16.49 -2.61 -1.28
N PRO A 63 -17.25 -2.41 -0.19
CA PRO A 63 -16.99 -3.05 1.10
C PRO A 63 -17.42 -4.51 1.18
#